data_AF-A0A929C0B5-F1
#
_entry.id   AF-A0A929C0B5-F1
#
_cell.length_a   1.000
_cell.length_b   1.000
_cell.length_c   1.000
_cell.angle_alpha   90.00
_cell.angle_beta   90.00
_cell.angle_gamma   90.00
#
_symmetry.space_group_name_H-M   'P 1'
#
loop_
_entity.id
_entity.type
_entity.pdbx_description
1 polymer ?
#
loop_
_entity_poly.entity_id
_entity_poly.type
_entity_poly.pdbx_seq_one_letter_code
_entity_poly.pdbx_strand_id
1 'polypeptide(L)'
;ILYFDEVFGYLPPVANPPSKPPLLRLLKTARAFGLGVLLTTQNPVDLDYKALSNAGTWFVGKLQTEQDKSRLLDGLESVDAGKSGFKRSDVDKLISALDKRVFLLHNVHERGQQVFMTRWAMAYLRGPITRTKLQDVNELVGAQKPQISTTARDASDGEVKIDRVAAVKVAVETTTRRPKVPTGISEFFLPNIITSSQALKGAMHDPEKSEVLGLMYRPALLVQADVRYLDRKNNIDHVKSSAAIAEDVDPKGFIRWDEWAISPLNPASFDSGPSPDAQFAPLEAPLNDAKRLKTIEKDFQDYIYHGAGLKIPSNPALKIIATPGTAEAEFENQCNEAADEIAAVEIRKLEKKYKTKIKRINDRLTKEQRELAEDQADLGSRKVEEFATLAENVIGLFSGSRSSRRISTSLTKRRMTSKAKADVEESQDVIEDFMQELDDLRAELAQEIDEIHDRWDQVALEIEETVIAPFKKNIRVDLFGVAWTPYWRVKVGEKDLELPGYGEGL
;
A
#
# COMPACT_ATOMS: atom_id res chain seq x y z
N ILE A 1 9.52 6.79 -22.92
CA ILE A 1 10.60 6.13 -22.15
C ILE A 1 9.92 5.41 -21.00
N LEU A 2 10.13 4.11 -20.86
CA LEU A 2 9.74 3.36 -19.68
C LEU A 2 10.87 3.46 -18.65
N TYR A 3 10.58 4.03 -17.49
CA TYR A 3 11.49 4.09 -16.36
C TYR A 3 11.01 3.10 -15.29
N PHE A 4 11.91 2.25 -14.80
CA PHE A 4 11.65 1.34 -13.71
C PHE A 4 12.72 1.57 -12.63
N ASP A 5 12.27 2.06 -11.48
CA ASP A 5 13.15 2.23 -10.32
C ASP A 5 13.22 0.93 -9.52
N GLU A 6 14.43 0.48 -9.20
CA GLU A 6 14.72 -0.76 -8.47
C GLU A 6 14.06 -2.01 -9.08
N VAL A 7 14.69 -2.55 -10.13
CA VAL A 7 14.22 -3.76 -10.83
C VAL A 7 14.57 -5.07 -10.11
N PHE A 8 15.16 -5.02 -8.91
CA PHE A 8 15.44 -6.18 -8.08
C PHE A 8 14.19 -7.03 -7.85
N GLY A 9 14.31 -8.37 -7.93
CA GLY A 9 13.19 -9.31 -7.78
C GLY A 9 12.26 -9.41 -9.01
N TYR A 10 12.21 -8.40 -9.87
CA TYR A 10 11.38 -8.39 -11.08
C TYR A 10 12.08 -9.03 -12.30
N LEU A 11 13.41 -9.03 -12.30
CA LEU A 11 14.23 -9.59 -13.37
C LEU A 11 15.38 -10.48 -12.84
N PRO A 12 15.09 -11.47 -11.98
CA PRO A 12 16.13 -12.28 -11.31
C PRO A 12 16.83 -13.24 -12.28
N PRO A 13 18.08 -13.65 -12.04
CA PRO A 13 18.83 -14.55 -12.93
C PRO A 13 18.26 -15.97 -12.96
N VAL A 14 17.88 -16.52 -11.79
CA VAL A 14 17.46 -17.92 -11.65
C VAL A 14 15.94 -18.08 -11.68
N ALA A 15 15.20 -17.24 -10.96
CA ALA A 15 13.75 -17.33 -10.88
C ALA A 15 13.06 -16.79 -12.15
N ASN A 16 11.79 -17.17 -12.35
CA ASN A 16 10.97 -16.74 -13.49
C ASN A 16 9.64 -16.10 -13.05
N PRO A 17 9.68 -14.90 -12.44
CA PRO A 17 8.46 -14.18 -12.06
C PRO A 17 7.67 -13.72 -13.30
N PRO A 18 6.36 -13.44 -13.16
CA PRO A 18 5.52 -12.98 -14.27
C PRO A 18 6.04 -11.71 -14.97
N SER A 19 6.80 -10.87 -14.28
CA SER A 19 7.44 -9.65 -14.81
C SER A 19 8.63 -9.92 -15.74
N LYS A 20 9.33 -11.05 -15.60
CA LYS A 20 10.58 -11.32 -16.32
C LYS A 20 10.37 -11.50 -17.83
N PRO A 21 9.42 -12.32 -18.31
CA PRO A 21 9.16 -12.46 -19.74
C PRO A 21 8.81 -11.14 -20.48
N PRO A 22 7.90 -10.27 -19.97
CA PRO A 22 7.61 -9.00 -20.63
C PRO A 22 8.79 -8.03 -20.58
N LEU A 23 9.53 -7.94 -19.46
CA LEU A 23 10.72 -7.09 -19.37
C LEU A 23 11.83 -7.52 -20.34
N LEU A 24 12.11 -8.82 -20.45
CA LEU A 24 13.05 -9.35 -21.44
C LEU A 24 12.59 -9.09 -22.88
N ARG A 25 11.29 -9.16 -23.15
CA ARG A 25 10.73 -8.83 -24.46
C ARG A 25 10.94 -7.35 -24.78
N LEU A 26 10.66 -6.46 -23.83
CA LEU A 26 10.89 -5.03 -23.98
C LEU A 26 12.37 -4.74 -24.27
N LEU A 27 13.31 -5.30 -23.50
CA LEU A 27 14.74 -5.11 -23.74
C LEU A 27 15.19 -5.58 -25.13
N LYS A 28 14.54 -6.59 -25.71
CA LYS A 28 14.86 -7.11 -27.05
C LYS A 28 14.22 -6.33 -28.19
N THR A 29 12.96 -5.93 -28.05
CA THR A 29 12.17 -5.43 -29.20
C THR A 29 11.75 -3.97 -29.09
N ALA A 30 11.77 -3.36 -27.90
CA ALA A 30 11.21 -2.01 -27.69
C ALA A 30 11.83 -0.94 -28.59
N ARG A 31 13.11 -1.08 -28.96
CA ARG A 31 13.81 -0.19 -29.90
C ARG A 31 13.10 -0.08 -31.25
N ALA A 32 12.58 -1.19 -31.79
CA ALA A 32 11.88 -1.20 -33.08
C ALA A 32 10.55 -0.41 -33.05
N PHE A 33 9.98 -0.23 -31.85
CA PHE A 33 8.74 0.50 -31.62
C PHE A 33 8.95 1.91 -31.07
N GLY A 34 10.20 2.41 -31.04
CA GLY A 34 10.51 3.74 -30.52
C GLY A 34 10.41 3.88 -29.00
N LEU A 35 10.34 2.76 -28.26
CA LEU A 35 10.28 2.77 -26.79
C LEU A 35 11.68 2.56 -26.19
N GLY A 36 12.19 3.59 -25.52
CA GLY A 36 13.40 3.48 -24.67
C GLY A 36 13.06 2.92 -23.30
N VAL A 37 13.90 2.03 -22.76
CA VAL A 37 13.75 1.40 -21.45
C VAL A 37 14.94 1.78 -20.57
N LEU A 38 14.67 2.35 -19.39
CA LEU A 38 15.66 2.70 -18.38
C LEU A 38 15.35 1.91 -17.11
N LEU A 39 16.27 1.02 -16.73
CA LEU A 39 16.18 0.19 -15.53
C LEU A 39 17.26 0.64 -14.55
N THR A 40 16.90 0.77 -13.28
CA THR A 40 17.84 1.05 -12.19
C THR A 40 17.81 -0.10 -11.18
N THR A 41 18.94 -0.37 -10.53
CA THR A 41 19.00 -1.28 -9.39
C THR A 41 20.19 -0.93 -8.51
N GLN A 42 20.05 -1.18 -7.21
CA GLN A 42 21.16 -1.16 -6.27
C GLN A 42 21.95 -2.49 -6.26
N ASN A 43 21.33 -3.59 -6.68
CA ASN A 43 21.88 -4.95 -6.60
C ASN A 43 22.07 -5.56 -8.00
N PRO A 44 23.17 -5.23 -8.72
CA PRO A 44 23.38 -5.69 -10.10
C PRO A 44 23.58 -7.20 -10.22
N VAL A 45 23.98 -7.87 -9.12
CA VAL A 45 24.22 -9.32 -9.04
C VAL A 45 22.96 -10.14 -9.24
N ASP A 46 21.81 -9.56 -8.91
CA ASP A 46 20.52 -10.21 -8.93
C ASP A 46 19.69 -9.84 -10.17
N LEU A 47 20.36 -9.33 -11.21
CA LEU A 47 19.79 -9.14 -12.53
C LEU A 47 20.09 -10.31 -13.47
N ASP A 48 19.12 -10.68 -14.30
CA ASP A 48 19.31 -11.68 -15.35
C ASP A 48 20.40 -11.23 -16.34
N TYR A 49 21.41 -12.06 -16.50
CA TYR A 49 22.52 -11.85 -17.43
C TYR A 49 22.07 -11.59 -18.88
N LYS A 50 20.95 -12.20 -19.32
CA LYS A 50 20.35 -11.93 -20.64
C LYS A 50 19.73 -10.55 -20.74
N ALA A 51 19.28 -9.97 -19.63
CA ALA A 51 18.79 -8.60 -19.61
C ALA A 51 19.97 -7.63 -19.78
N LEU A 52 21.05 -7.87 -19.04
CA LEU A 52 22.29 -7.12 -19.12
C LEU A 52 22.87 -7.13 -20.54
N SER A 53 22.89 -8.28 -21.21
CA SER A 53 23.46 -8.39 -22.56
C SER A 53 22.68 -7.63 -23.66
N ASN A 54 21.41 -7.27 -23.41
CA ASN A 54 20.59 -6.48 -24.34
C ASN A 54 20.63 -4.97 -24.05
N ALA A 55 21.25 -4.55 -22.96
CA ALA A 55 21.40 -3.12 -22.62
C ALA A 55 22.57 -2.50 -23.40
N GLY A 56 22.27 -1.54 -24.28
CA GLY A 56 23.29 -0.84 -25.07
C GLY A 56 24.00 0.31 -24.36
N THR A 57 23.43 0.81 -23.26
CA THR A 57 24.00 1.91 -22.48
C THR A 57 23.92 1.58 -20.99
N TRP A 58 25.04 1.75 -20.30
CA TRP A 58 25.24 1.41 -18.90
C TRP A 58 25.74 2.61 -18.14
N PHE A 59 25.13 2.86 -16.98
CA PHE A 59 25.55 3.87 -16.02
C PHE A 59 25.93 3.16 -14.73
N VAL A 60 27.23 3.00 -14.50
CA VAL A 60 27.74 2.22 -13.36
C VAL A 60 28.23 3.18 -12.28
N GLY A 61 27.58 3.14 -11.12
CA GLY A 61 28.00 3.89 -9.94
C GLY A 61 29.08 3.17 -9.14
N LYS A 62 29.39 3.69 -7.95
CA LYS A 62 30.30 3.05 -7.01
C LYS A 62 29.72 1.74 -6.48
N LEU A 63 30.45 0.63 -6.63
CA LEU A 63 30.11 -0.67 -6.06
C LEU A 63 30.86 -0.89 -4.75
N GLN A 64 30.20 -1.50 -3.75
CA GLN A 64 30.79 -1.73 -2.43
C GLN A 64 31.46 -3.10 -2.30
N THR A 65 30.97 -4.12 -3.02
CA THR A 65 31.47 -5.49 -2.91
C THR A 65 32.27 -5.92 -4.14
N GLU A 66 33.33 -6.70 -3.93
CA GLU A 66 34.14 -7.28 -5.01
C GLU A 66 33.33 -8.26 -5.88
N GLN A 67 32.33 -8.92 -5.30
CA GLN A 67 31.46 -9.85 -6.02
C GLN A 67 30.55 -9.12 -7.03
N ASP A 68 29.95 -7.99 -6.63
CA ASP A 68 29.14 -7.16 -7.53
C ASP A 68 29.98 -6.63 -8.69
N LYS A 69 31.20 -6.19 -8.36
CA LYS A 69 32.16 -5.67 -9.32
C LYS A 69 32.58 -6.73 -10.33
N SER A 70 32.91 -7.93 -9.89
CA SER A 70 33.30 -9.02 -10.79
C SER A 70 32.16 -9.40 -11.75
N ARG A 71 30.92 -9.56 -11.25
CA ARG A 71 29.78 -9.90 -12.11
C ARG A 71 29.46 -8.80 -13.12
N LEU A 72 29.55 -7.54 -12.70
CA LEU A 72 29.34 -6.40 -13.60
C LEU A 72 30.41 -6.37 -14.70
N LEU A 73 31.68 -6.62 -14.35
CA LEU A 73 32.77 -6.71 -15.33
C LEU A 73 32.53 -7.86 -16.33
N ASP A 74 32.05 -9.02 -15.88
CA ASP A 74 31.68 -10.15 -16.76
C ASP A 74 30.54 -9.76 -17.72
N GLY A 75 29.56 -9.00 -17.23
CA GLY A 75 28.48 -8.45 -18.05
C GLY A 75 28.98 -7.48 -19.12
N LEU A 76 29.80 -6.50 -18.73
CA LEU A 76 30.36 -5.50 -19.66
C LEU A 76 31.27 -6.16 -20.71
N GLU A 77 32.11 -7.12 -20.31
CA GLU A 77 33.00 -7.86 -21.20
C GLU A 77 32.21 -8.66 -22.25
N SER A 78 31.09 -9.26 -21.85
CA SER A 78 30.21 -10.01 -22.76
C SER A 78 29.50 -9.14 -23.78
N VAL A 79 29.14 -7.92 -23.39
CA VAL A 79 28.46 -6.94 -24.23
C VAL A 79 29.43 -6.32 -25.24
N ASP A 80 30.69 -6.17 -24.84
CA ASP A 80 31.68 -5.46 -25.66
C ASP A 80 32.25 -6.29 -26.82
N ALA A 81 32.20 -7.63 -26.77
CA ALA A 81 32.55 -8.55 -27.87
C ALA A 81 33.81 -8.15 -28.70
N GLY A 82 34.81 -7.53 -28.05
CA GLY A 82 36.06 -7.09 -28.67
C GLY A 82 35.97 -5.83 -29.56
N LYS A 83 34.88 -5.05 -29.51
CA LYS A 83 34.66 -3.90 -30.41
C LYS A 83 35.14 -2.56 -29.85
N SER A 84 35.31 -2.38 -28.53
CA SER A 84 35.68 -1.08 -27.94
C SER A 84 37.04 -1.00 -27.22
N GLY A 85 37.91 -2.01 -27.35
CA GLY A 85 39.21 -1.99 -26.66
C GLY A 85 39.09 -2.11 -25.14
N PHE A 86 38.00 -2.71 -24.66
CA PHE A 86 37.73 -2.98 -23.25
C PHE A 86 38.87 -3.81 -22.62
N LYS A 87 39.54 -3.20 -21.64
CA LYS A 87 40.48 -3.89 -20.75
C LYS A 87 39.88 -3.98 -19.37
N ARG A 88 39.56 -5.21 -18.95
CA ARG A 88 38.94 -5.50 -17.66
C ARG A 88 39.68 -4.83 -16.49
N SER A 89 41.00 -4.86 -16.49
CA SER A 89 41.85 -4.24 -15.45
C SER A 89 41.70 -2.72 -15.35
N ASP A 90 41.42 -2.04 -16.46
CA ASP A 90 41.37 -0.59 -16.51
C ASP A 90 39.99 -0.11 -16.04
N VAL A 91 38.94 -0.82 -16.47
CA VAL A 91 37.56 -0.58 -16.00
C VAL A 91 37.41 -0.91 -14.51
N ASP A 92 38.05 -1.99 -14.06
CA ASP A 92 38.10 -2.38 -12.66
C ASP A 92 38.69 -1.26 -11.77
N LYS A 93 39.83 -0.69 -12.18
CA LYS A 93 40.46 0.45 -11.49
C LYS A 93 39.57 1.69 -11.52
N LEU A 94 38.96 1.99 -12.67
CA LEU A 94 38.06 3.14 -12.82
C LEU A 94 36.85 3.04 -11.87
N ILE A 95 36.19 1.88 -11.79
CA ILE A 95 35.02 1.66 -10.91
C ILE A 95 35.41 1.80 -9.44
N SER A 96 36.57 1.23 -9.03
CA SER A 96 37.05 1.37 -7.65
C SER A 96 37.40 2.81 -7.27
N ALA A 97 37.83 3.61 -8.23
CA ALA A 97 38.18 5.02 -8.03
C ALA A 97 36.97 5.97 -8.13
N LEU A 98 35.76 5.47 -8.41
CA LEU A 98 34.57 6.33 -8.50
C LEU A 98 34.21 6.93 -7.12
N ASP A 99 34.09 8.25 -7.10
CA ASP A 99 33.54 9.00 -5.98
C ASP A 99 32.00 8.96 -5.95
N LYS A 100 31.42 9.43 -4.83
CA LYS A 100 29.95 9.55 -4.71
C LYS A 100 29.41 10.44 -5.83
N ARG A 101 28.33 10.00 -6.49
CA ARG A 101 27.63 10.71 -7.59
C ARG A 101 28.42 10.81 -8.91
N VAL A 102 29.49 10.04 -9.03
CA VAL A 102 30.24 9.87 -10.27
C VAL A 102 29.89 8.51 -10.87
N PHE A 103 29.67 8.48 -12.18
CA PHE A 103 29.23 7.29 -12.90
C PHE A 103 30.18 7.01 -14.07
N LEU A 104 30.46 5.74 -14.27
CA LEU A 104 31.06 5.25 -15.50
C LEU A 104 29.96 5.01 -16.54
N LEU A 105 30.05 5.71 -17.67
CA LEU A 105 29.23 5.48 -18.85
C LEU A 105 29.93 4.49 -19.78
N HIS A 106 29.26 3.38 -20.04
CA HIS A 106 29.63 2.45 -21.11
C HIS A 106 28.51 2.41 -22.16
N ASN A 107 28.86 2.73 -23.41
CA ASN A 107 27.95 2.70 -24.54
C ASN A 107 28.54 1.81 -25.63
N VAL A 108 27.80 0.79 -26.04
CA VAL A 108 28.25 -0.19 -27.06
C VAL A 108 28.49 0.41 -28.44
N HIS A 109 27.97 1.61 -28.68
CA HIS A 109 28.10 2.33 -29.95
C HIS A 109 29.24 3.36 -29.95
N GLU A 110 29.85 3.66 -28.80
CA GLU A 110 30.92 4.65 -28.67
C GLU A 110 32.24 3.98 -28.24
N ARG A 111 33.37 4.59 -28.61
CA ARG A 111 34.70 4.08 -28.25
C ARG A 111 35.15 4.67 -26.91
N GLY A 112 35.58 3.78 -26.01
CA GLY A 112 36.12 4.14 -24.70
C GLY A 112 35.03 4.44 -23.67
N GLN A 113 35.37 4.24 -22.41
CA GLN A 113 34.50 4.50 -21.28
C GLN A 113 34.63 5.96 -20.86
N GLN A 114 33.51 6.63 -20.59
CA GLN A 114 33.50 8.00 -20.12
C GLN A 114 33.09 8.02 -18.65
N VAL A 115 33.70 8.91 -17.87
CA VAL A 115 33.26 9.17 -16.51
C VAL A 115 32.54 10.50 -16.51
N PHE A 116 31.34 10.53 -15.95
CA PHE A 116 30.60 11.77 -15.77
C PHE A 116 30.12 11.88 -14.33
N MET A 117 30.11 13.10 -13.81
CA MET A 117 29.42 13.40 -12.57
C MET A 117 27.99 13.81 -12.88
N THR A 118 27.07 13.52 -11.97
CA THR A 118 25.76 14.14 -12.07
C THR A 118 25.93 15.65 -11.96
N ARG A 119 25.37 16.39 -12.91
CA ARG A 119 25.11 17.82 -12.68
C ARG A 119 24.25 17.95 -11.43
N TRP A 120 24.35 19.06 -10.71
CA TRP A 120 23.34 19.40 -9.71
C TRP A 120 21.97 19.38 -10.39
N ALA A 121 21.28 18.26 -10.28
CA ALA A 121 19.87 18.23 -10.48
C ALA A 121 19.36 19.05 -9.30
N MET A 122 18.96 20.30 -9.55
CA MET A 122 17.92 20.93 -8.74
C MET A 122 16.65 20.12 -8.96
N ALA A 123 16.66 18.91 -8.44
CA ALA A 123 15.49 18.18 -8.10
C ALA A 123 15.03 18.89 -6.83
N TYR A 124 14.24 19.96 -6.99
CA TYR A 124 13.19 20.24 -6.04
C TYR A 124 12.21 19.08 -6.13
N LEU A 125 12.65 17.87 -5.76
CA LEU A 125 11.74 16.85 -5.27
C LEU A 125 11.23 17.45 -3.98
N ARG A 126 10.18 18.26 -4.13
CA ARG A 126 9.27 18.59 -3.05
C ARG A 126 9.00 17.21 -2.46
N GLY A 127 9.35 16.99 -1.19
CA GLY A 127 8.91 15.81 -0.46
C GLY A 127 7.41 15.60 -0.68
N PRO A 128 6.86 14.42 -0.34
CA PRO A 128 5.50 14.01 -0.73
C PRO A 128 4.52 15.19 -0.74
N ILE A 129 3.88 15.42 -1.89
CA ILE A 129 3.02 16.59 -2.09
C ILE A 129 1.94 16.55 -1.01
N THR A 130 2.05 17.44 -0.02
CA THR A 130 1.05 17.57 1.03
C THR A 130 -0.24 18.10 0.41
N ARG A 131 -1.38 17.77 1.01
CA ARG A 131 -2.71 18.19 0.53
C ARG A 131 -2.85 19.71 0.32
N THR A 132 -2.10 20.49 1.09
CA THR A 132 -1.98 21.95 0.98
C THR A 132 -1.21 22.40 -0.26
N LYS A 133 -0.19 21.65 -0.66
CA LYS A 133 0.68 21.97 -1.82
C LYS A 133 0.09 21.51 -3.16
N LEU A 134 -0.92 20.65 -3.12
CA LEU A 134 -1.71 20.23 -4.29
C LEU A 134 -2.41 21.42 -4.96
N GLN A 135 -2.83 22.44 -4.20
CA GLN A 135 -3.41 23.67 -4.76
C GLN A 135 -2.40 24.44 -5.61
N ASP A 136 -1.21 24.71 -5.07
CA ASP A 136 -0.14 25.39 -5.82
C ASP A 136 0.22 24.64 -7.12
N VAL A 137 0.30 23.31 -7.05
CA VAL A 137 0.66 22.48 -8.21
C VAL A 137 -0.45 22.51 -9.26
N ASN A 138 -1.70 22.40 -8.84
CA ASN A 138 -2.86 22.48 -9.70
C ASN A 138 -2.96 23.86 -10.39
N GLU A 139 -2.71 24.94 -9.68
CA GLU A 139 -2.65 26.29 -10.26
C GLU A 139 -1.52 26.43 -11.29
N LEU A 140 -0.35 25.85 -11.00
CA LEU A 140 0.84 25.95 -11.84
C LEU A 140 0.71 25.20 -13.18
N VAL A 141 -0.05 24.09 -13.20
CA VAL A 141 -0.37 23.36 -14.45
C VAL A 141 -1.71 23.77 -15.08
N GLY A 142 -2.38 24.79 -14.51
CA GLY A 142 -3.73 25.18 -14.96
C GLY A 142 -4.79 24.10 -14.75
N ALA A 143 -4.53 23.11 -13.90
CA ALA A 143 -5.47 22.08 -13.53
C ALA A 143 -6.49 22.66 -12.55
N GLN A 144 -7.65 23.06 -13.05
CA GLN A 144 -8.76 23.45 -12.19
C GLN A 144 -9.25 22.21 -11.42
N LYS A 145 -9.35 22.32 -10.09
CA LYS A 145 -10.08 21.32 -9.30
C LYS A 145 -11.50 21.23 -9.87
N PRO A 146 -12.03 20.03 -10.17
CA PRO A 146 -13.47 19.88 -10.34
C PRO A 146 -14.12 20.41 -9.07
N GLN A 147 -14.95 21.45 -9.18
CA GLN A 147 -15.72 21.92 -8.05
C GLN A 147 -16.76 20.84 -7.72
N ILE A 148 -16.39 19.90 -6.87
CA ILE A 148 -17.39 19.11 -6.13
C ILE A 148 -17.94 20.06 -5.08
N SER A 149 -19.00 20.76 -5.44
CA SER A 149 -19.81 21.54 -4.51
C SER A 149 -20.50 20.57 -3.54
N THR A 150 -19.93 20.38 -2.36
CA THR A 150 -20.67 19.89 -1.20
C THR A 150 -21.50 21.04 -0.64
N THR A 151 -22.70 21.22 -1.17
CA THR A 151 -23.77 21.94 -0.48
C THR A 151 -24.50 20.98 0.44
N ALA A 152 -24.29 21.18 1.75
CA ALA A 152 -25.23 20.74 2.76
C ALA A 152 -26.62 21.28 2.38
N ARG A 153 -27.61 20.38 2.37
CA ARG A 153 -29.00 20.70 2.08
C ARG A 153 -29.57 21.55 3.21
N ASP A 154 -29.73 22.84 2.95
CA ASP A 154 -30.89 23.59 3.42
C ASP A 154 -31.82 23.81 2.23
N ALA A 155 -33.09 23.49 2.45
CA ALA A 155 -34.14 23.53 1.44
C ALA A 155 -34.53 24.98 1.14
N SER A 156 -34.17 25.48 -0.05
CA SER A 156 -35.00 26.39 -0.86
C SER A 156 -34.27 26.78 -2.15
N ASP A 157 -35.03 26.78 -3.23
CA ASP A 157 -34.75 27.24 -4.59
C ASP A 157 -33.62 26.57 -5.40
N GLY A 158 -34.05 26.05 -6.55
CA GLY A 158 -33.26 25.22 -7.43
C GLY A 158 -32.32 26.00 -8.34
N GLU A 159 -31.13 25.45 -8.53
CA GLU A 159 -30.32 25.65 -9.73
C GLU A 159 -29.45 24.39 -9.95
N VAL A 160 -29.65 23.74 -11.09
CA VAL A 160 -28.94 22.53 -11.51
C VAL A 160 -27.63 22.94 -12.20
N LYS A 161 -26.48 22.52 -11.69
CA LYS A 161 -25.17 22.63 -12.37
C LYS A 161 -24.89 21.37 -13.17
N ILE A 162 -24.71 21.53 -14.49
CA ILE A 162 -24.35 20.46 -15.44
C ILE A 162 -22.87 20.64 -15.79
N ASP A 163 -21.99 19.83 -15.19
CA ASP A 163 -20.56 19.76 -15.55
C ASP A 163 -20.31 18.54 -16.46
N ARG A 164 -20.70 18.66 -17.72
CA ARG A 164 -20.06 17.97 -18.86
C ARG A 164 -20.14 18.92 -20.05
N VAL A 165 -19.01 19.44 -20.51
CA VAL A 165 -18.94 20.16 -21.79
C VAL A 165 -19.24 19.13 -22.88
N ALA A 166 -20.50 19.09 -23.31
CA ALA A 166 -20.93 18.27 -24.42
C ALA A 166 -20.17 18.72 -25.67
N ALA A 167 -19.46 17.79 -26.31
CA ALA A 167 -18.88 18.03 -27.62
C ALA A 167 -20.02 18.35 -28.59
N VAL A 168 -20.02 19.56 -29.14
CA VAL A 168 -20.94 20.01 -30.18
C VAL A 168 -20.74 19.11 -31.41
N LYS A 169 -21.69 18.21 -31.68
CA LYS A 169 -21.68 17.34 -32.88
C LYS A 169 -22.46 18.00 -34.03
N VAL A 170 -21.97 17.80 -35.26
CA VAL A 170 -22.56 18.34 -36.50
C VAL A 170 -23.84 17.56 -36.85
N ALA A 171 -24.88 18.28 -37.28
CA ALA A 171 -26.22 17.75 -37.55
C ALA A 171 -26.22 16.53 -38.51
N VAL A 172 -26.80 15.42 -38.05
CA VAL A 172 -27.01 14.19 -38.83
C VAL A 172 -28.38 14.21 -39.54
N GLU A 173 -28.51 13.54 -40.69
CA GLU A 173 -29.82 13.33 -41.34
C GLU A 173 -30.77 12.55 -40.42
N THR A 174 -31.92 13.15 -40.08
CA THR A 174 -32.91 12.59 -39.17
C THR A 174 -34.16 12.10 -39.85
N THR A 175 -34.79 11.07 -39.27
CA THR A 175 -36.13 10.61 -39.68
C THR A 175 -37.14 10.79 -38.56
N THR A 176 -38.39 11.13 -38.90
CA THR A 176 -39.52 11.06 -37.96
C THR A 176 -39.98 9.62 -37.70
N ARG A 177 -39.61 8.70 -38.60
CA ARG A 177 -39.82 7.26 -38.43
C ARG A 177 -38.63 6.64 -37.74
N ARG A 178 -38.90 6.02 -36.58
CA ARG A 178 -37.93 5.27 -35.80
C ARG A 178 -37.31 4.10 -36.60
N PRO A 179 -35.96 3.99 -36.65
CA PRO A 179 -35.28 2.81 -37.19
C PRO A 179 -35.61 1.54 -36.42
N LYS A 180 -35.69 0.40 -37.11
CA LYS A 180 -36.00 -0.88 -36.48
C LYS A 180 -34.72 -1.51 -35.90
N VAL A 181 -34.70 -1.73 -34.58
CA VAL A 181 -33.63 -2.47 -33.91
C VAL A 181 -33.66 -3.95 -34.31
N PRO A 182 -32.50 -4.62 -34.49
CA PRO A 182 -32.44 -6.03 -34.87
C PRO A 182 -33.18 -6.95 -33.89
N THR A 183 -33.82 -8.00 -34.43
CA THR A 183 -34.57 -8.96 -33.61
C THR A 183 -33.68 -9.65 -32.57
N GLY A 184 -34.14 -9.70 -31.32
CA GLY A 184 -33.41 -10.35 -30.21
C GLY A 184 -32.40 -9.44 -29.50
N ILE A 185 -32.39 -8.14 -29.83
CA ILE A 185 -31.66 -7.10 -29.10
C ILE A 185 -32.68 -6.24 -28.36
N SER A 186 -32.43 -6.01 -27.08
CA SER A 186 -33.27 -5.13 -26.26
C SER A 186 -33.09 -3.68 -26.66
N GLU A 187 -34.10 -2.89 -26.38
CA GLU A 187 -34.20 -1.52 -26.84
C GLU A 187 -34.70 -0.64 -25.71
N PHE A 188 -33.99 0.45 -25.44
CA PHE A 188 -34.20 1.27 -24.27
C PHE A 188 -34.33 2.74 -24.67
N PHE A 189 -35.10 3.51 -23.90
CA PHE A 189 -35.19 4.95 -24.05
C PHE A 189 -34.71 5.61 -22.77
N LEU A 190 -33.65 6.42 -22.89
CA LEU A 190 -33.17 7.17 -21.74
C LEU A 190 -34.08 8.38 -21.52
N PRO A 191 -34.42 8.69 -20.25
CA PRO A 191 -35.32 9.79 -19.93
C PRO A 191 -34.68 11.12 -20.29
N ASN A 192 -35.50 12.04 -20.79
CA ASN A 192 -35.06 13.42 -21.01
C ASN A 192 -35.12 14.20 -19.69
N ILE A 193 -34.00 14.24 -18.97
CA ILE A 193 -33.88 14.87 -17.64
C ILE A 193 -33.28 16.27 -17.69
N ILE A 194 -32.65 16.65 -18.81
CA ILE A 194 -32.09 17.99 -19.02
C ILE A 194 -33.02 18.76 -19.95
N THR A 195 -33.52 19.90 -19.49
CA THR A 195 -34.34 20.79 -20.33
C THR A 195 -33.51 21.49 -21.40
N SER A 196 -34.13 21.93 -22.50
CA SER A 196 -33.43 22.63 -23.60
C SER A 196 -32.67 23.89 -23.12
N SER A 197 -33.25 24.66 -22.20
CA SER A 197 -32.61 25.84 -21.59
C SER A 197 -31.38 25.46 -20.77
N GLN A 198 -31.45 24.37 -19.99
CA GLN A 198 -30.31 23.87 -19.22
C GLN A 198 -29.19 23.35 -20.14
N ALA A 199 -29.55 22.62 -21.19
CA ALA A 199 -28.59 22.12 -22.19
C ALA A 199 -27.85 23.27 -22.89
N LEU A 200 -28.58 24.33 -23.31
CA LEU A 200 -28.01 25.54 -23.92
C LEU A 200 -27.07 26.27 -22.98
N LYS A 201 -27.49 26.50 -21.72
CA LYS A 201 -26.62 27.11 -20.70
C LYS A 201 -25.36 26.29 -20.44
N GLY A 202 -25.47 24.97 -20.35
CA GLY A 202 -24.32 24.06 -20.18
C GLY A 202 -23.35 24.10 -21.35
N ALA A 203 -23.84 24.32 -22.56
CA ALA A 203 -23.03 24.54 -23.76
C ALA A 203 -22.51 25.98 -23.93
N MET A 204 -22.67 26.84 -22.91
CA MET A 204 -22.29 28.26 -22.94
C MET A 204 -22.99 29.07 -24.05
N HIS A 205 -24.22 28.67 -24.40
CA HIS A 205 -25.07 29.38 -25.36
C HIS A 205 -26.25 30.06 -24.65
N ASP A 206 -26.59 31.25 -25.13
CA ASP A 206 -27.70 32.05 -24.60
C ASP A 206 -29.04 31.49 -25.10
N PRO A 207 -29.94 31.02 -24.20
CA PRO A 207 -31.22 30.46 -24.61
C PRO A 207 -32.10 31.44 -25.38
N GLU A 208 -31.99 32.75 -25.12
CA GLU A 208 -32.81 33.77 -25.79
C GLU A 208 -32.37 34.02 -27.23
N LYS A 209 -31.13 33.66 -27.58
CA LYS A 209 -30.54 33.83 -28.92
C LYS A 209 -30.49 32.53 -29.71
N SER A 210 -31.14 31.48 -29.21
CA SER A 210 -31.09 30.14 -29.75
C SER A 210 -32.50 29.64 -30.05
N GLU A 211 -32.71 29.09 -31.24
CA GLU A 211 -34.00 28.51 -31.65
C GLU A 211 -33.99 27.01 -31.32
N VAL A 212 -34.94 26.53 -30.53
CA VAL A 212 -35.07 25.10 -30.22
C VAL A 212 -35.87 24.43 -31.34
N LEU A 213 -35.21 23.54 -32.10
CA LEU A 213 -35.82 22.84 -33.23
C LEU A 213 -36.60 21.60 -32.82
N GLY A 214 -36.30 21.02 -31.65
CA GLY A 214 -37.03 19.88 -31.07
C GLY A 214 -36.12 18.84 -30.43
N LEU A 215 -36.71 17.71 -30.04
CA LEU A 215 -36.01 16.57 -29.46
C LEU A 215 -35.63 15.55 -30.55
N MET A 216 -34.43 15.01 -30.46
CA MET A 216 -33.91 13.93 -31.30
C MET A 216 -33.37 12.81 -30.41
N TYR A 217 -33.52 11.56 -30.82
CA TYR A 217 -32.85 10.43 -30.21
C TYR A 217 -31.69 9.92 -31.07
N ARG A 218 -30.53 9.70 -30.45
CA ARG A 218 -29.35 9.08 -31.07
C ARG A 218 -29.17 7.66 -30.53
N PRO A 219 -28.91 6.66 -31.40
CA PRO A 219 -28.70 5.30 -30.93
C PRO A 219 -27.29 5.18 -30.31
N ALA A 220 -27.23 4.56 -29.14
CA ALA A 220 -26.00 4.22 -28.44
C ALA A 220 -26.05 2.75 -28.01
N LEU A 221 -24.90 2.14 -27.76
CA LEU A 221 -24.84 0.83 -27.14
C LEU A 221 -24.92 0.99 -25.61
N LEU A 222 -25.90 0.37 -24.99
CA LEU A 222 -26.00 0.28 -23.52
C LEU A 222 -25.62 -1.14 -23.08
N VAL A 223 -24.71 -1.22 -22.12
CA VAL A 223 -24.39 -2.46 -21.43
C VAL A 223 -24.23 -2.22 -19.93
N GLN A 224 -24.76 -3.13 -19.11
CA GLN A 224 -24.58 -3.17 -17.68
C GLN A 224 -24.47 -4.62 -17.21
N ALA A 225 -23.51 -4.89 -16.33
CA ALA A 225 -23.32 -6.19 -15.73
C ALA A 225 -23.01 -6.12 -14.23
N ASP A 226 -23.58 -7.04 -13.49
CA ASP A 226 -23.25 -7.34 -12.11
C ASP A 226 -22.12 -8.38 -12.05
N VAL A 227 -21.06 -8.05 -11.30
CA VAL A 227 -19.91 -8.92 -11.06
C VAL A 227 -19.91 -9.35 -9.60
N ARG A 228 -20.13 -10.64 -9.35
CA ARG A 228 -20.10 -11.21 -7.99
C ARG A 228 -18.73 -11.79 -7.63
N TYR A 229 -18.09 -11.20 -6.64
CA TYR A 229 -16.88 -11.66 -5.99
C TYR A 229 -17.25 -12.55 -4.82
N LEU A 230 -16.81 -13.80 -4.87
CA LEU A 230 -17.10 -14.79 -3.85
C LEU A 230 -15.81 -15.48 -3.42
N ASP A 231 -15.41 -15.27 -2.17
CA ASP A 231 -14.32 -16.00 -1.52
C ASP A 231 -14.78 -16.50 -0.15
N ARG A 232 -15.12 -17.79 -0.08
CA ARG A 232 -15.61 -18.42 1.16
C ARG A 232 -14.53 -18.54 2.23
N LYS A 233 -13.25 -18.61 1.86
CA LYS A 233 -12.16 -18.72 2.84
C LYS A 233 -12.07 -17.45 3.67
N ASN A 234 -12.31 -16.33 3.00
CA ASN A 234 -12.20 -14.98 3.54
C ASN A 234 -13.57 -14.35 3.87
N ASN A 235 -14.66 -15.12 3.73
CA ASN A 235 -16.04 -14.67 3.94
C ASN A 235 -16.44 -13.43 3.12
N ILE A 236 -15.97 -13.35 1.88
CA ILE A 236 -16.26 -12.23 0.97
C ILE A 236 -17.40 -12.64 0.03
N ASP A 237 -18.48 -11.87 0.06
CA ASP A 237 -19.58 -11.91 -0.91
C ASP A 237 -19.95 -10.47 -1.28
N HIS A 238 -19.46 -10.02 -2.43
CA HIS A 238 -19.61 -8.64 -2.87
C HIS A 238 -20.04 -8.57 -4.33
N VAL A 239 -20.96 -7.67 -4.64
CA VAL A 239 -21.44 -7.43 -6.00
C VAL A 239 -21.04 -6.02 -6.41
N LYS A 240 -20.35 -5.92 -7.54
CA LYS A 240 -20.01 -4.64 -8.17
C LYS A 240 -20.71 -4.57 -9.53
N SER A 241 -21.52 -3.55 -9.73
CA SER A 241 -22.14 -3.28 -11.03
C SER A 241 -21.22 -2.40 -11.87
N SER A 242 -21.10 -2.72 -13.15
CA SER A 242 -20.37 -1.93 -14.14
C SER A 242 -21.29 -1.64 -15.32
N ALA A 243 -21.37 -0.38 -15.73
CA ALA A 243 -22.20 0.07 -16.84
C ALA A 243 -21.40 0.92 -17.82
N ALA A 244 -21.79 0.88 -19.09
CA ALA A 244 -21.23 1.70 -20.15
C ALA A 244 -22.33 2.10 -21.15
N ILE A 245 -22.29 3.36 -21.60
CA ILE A 245 -23.06 3.83 -22.76
C ILE A 245 -22.04 4.27 -23.80
N ALA A 246 -21.87 3.48 -24.86
CA ALA A 246 -20.96 3.81 -25.95
C ALA A 246 -21.74 4.47 -27.10
N GLU A 247 -21.47 5.75 -27.32
CA GLU A 247 -21.91 6.47 -28.52
C GLU A 247 -20.88 6.33 -29.64
N ASP A 248 -21.29 6.53 -30.90
CA ASP A 248 -20.38 6.57 -32.05
C ASP A 248 -19.40 5.38 -32.12
N VAL A 249 -19.94 4.18 -31.82
CA VAL A 249 -19.18 2.93 -31.82
C VAL A 249 -18.54 2.70 -33.19
N ASP A 250 -17.25 2.33 -33.21
CA ASP A 250 -16.55 1.99 -34.44
C ASP A 250 -17.37 0.97 -35.26
N PRO A 251 -17.56 1.16 -36.58
CA PRO A 251 -18.38 0.26 -37.39
C PRO A 251 -17.95 -1.21 -37.34
N LYS A 252 -16.68 -1.51 -37.02
CA LYS A 252 -16.15 -2.87 -36.84
C LYS A 252 -16.43 -3.45 -35.45
N GLY A 253 -16.95 -2.67 -34.52
CA GLY A 253 -17.33 -3.09 -33.17
C GLY A 253 -16.21 -3.03 -32.13
N PHE A 254 -15.14 -2.28 -32.40
CA PHE A 254 -14.08 -2.06 -31.40
C PHE A 254 -14.51 -0.98 -30.41
N ILE A 255 -14.51 -1.31 -29.11
CA ILE A 255 -14.91 -0.39 -28.03
C ILE A 255 -13.82 -0.35 -26.97
N ARG A 256 -13.46 0.87 -26.55
CA ARG A 256 -12.63 1.10 -25.37
C ARG A 256 -13.52 1.37 -24.18
N TRP A 257 -13.89 0.32 -23.46
CA TRP A 257 -14.90 0.38 -22.41
C TRP A 257 -14.60 1.40 -21.31
N ASP A 258 -13.33 1.61 -20.97
CA ASP A 258 -12.88 2.62 -20.00
C ASP A 258 -13.30 4.06 -20.36
N GLU A 259 -13.40 4.40 -21.65
CA GLU A 259 -13.77 5.74 -22.13
C GLU A 259 -15.28 6.00 -22.03
N TRP A 260 -16.09 4.95 -21.88
CA TRP A 260 -17.56 4.97 -21.91
C TRP A 260 -18.20 4.53 -20.61
N ALA A 261 -17.41 4.38 -19.54
CA ALA A 261 -17.86 3.91 -18.25
C ALA A 261 -18.81 4.93 -17.60
N ILE A 262 -19.94 4.43 -17.10
CA ILE A 262 -20.99 5.21 -16.44
C ILE A 262 -21.38 4.55 -15.11
N SER A 263 -22.06 5.31 -14.24
CA SER A 263 -22.70 4.80 -13.04
C SER A 263 -23.80 3.79 -13.42
N PRO A 264 -24.00 2.72 -12.63
CA PRO A 264 -25.07 1.76 -12.88
C PRO A 264 -26.43 2.44 -12.96
N LEU A 265 -27.20 2.09 -13.99
CA LEU A 265 -28.52 2.64 -14.25
C LEU A 265 -29.59 1.79 -13.56
N ASN A 266 -30.65 2.46 -13.12
CA ASN A 266 -31.86 1.79 -12.68
C ASN A 266 -32.77 1.55 -13.89
N PRO A 267 -33.05 0.30 -14.30
CA PRO A 267 -33.92 0.03 -15.44
C PRO A 267 -35.32 0.64 -15.31
N ALA A 268 -35.79 0.88 -14.08
CA ALA A 268 -37.10 1.48 -13.81
C ALA A 268 -37.17 2.99 -14.13
N SER A 269 -36.03 3.66 -14.35
CA SER A 269 -36.01 5.07 -14.75
C SER A 269 -36.08 5.28 -16.27
N PHE A 270 -36.12 4.21 -17.07
CA PHE A 270 -36.21 4.32 -18.52
C PHE A 270 -37.63 4.62 -18.97
N ASP A 271 -37.75 5.41 -20.03
CA ASP A 271 -39.05 5.69 -20.64
C ASP A 271 -39.57 4.45 -21.37
N SER A 272 -40.88 4.23 -21.33
CA SER A 272 -41.53 3.09 -22.00
C SER A 272 -41.57 3.23 -23.54
N GLY A 273 -41.32 4.44 -24.04
CA GLY A 273 -41.35 4.79 -25.44
C GLY A 273 -40.67 6.14 -25.69
N PRO A 274 -40.52 6.55 -26.95
CA PRO A 274 -39.95 7.86 -27.27
C PRO A 274 -40.93 8.98 -26.93
N SER A 275 -40.39 10.16 -26.67
CA SER A 275 -41.19 11.38 -26.62
C SER A 275 -41.99 11.60 -27.92
N PRO A 276 -43.23 12.12 -27.86
CA PRO A 276 -43.99 12.52 -29.04
C PRO A 276 -43.20 13.50 -29.92
N ASP A 277 -43.34 13.38 -31.23
CA ASP A 277 -42.69 14.25 -32.24
C ASP A 277 -41.15 14.23 -32.24
N ALA A 278 -40.51 13.31 -31.51
CA ALA A 278 -39.08 13.15 -31.52
C ALA A 278 -38.56 12.64 -32.88
N GLN A 279 -37.41 13.18 -33.29
CA GLN A 279 -36.68 12.71 -34.46
C GLN A 279 -35.69 11.61 -34.07
N PHE A 280 -35.24 10.80 -35.03
CA PHE A 280 -34.29 9.72 -34.81
C PHE A 280 -33.11 9.84 -35.76
N ALA A 281 -31.90 9.69 -35.21
CA ALA A 281 -30.71 9.45 -36.01
C ALA A 281 -30.74 8.02 -36.59
N PRO A 282 -30.07 7.76 -37.72
CA PRO A 282 -30.04 6.44 -38.35
C PRO A 282 -29.38 5.40 -37.45
N LEU A 283 -29.87 4.16 -37.54
CA LEU A 283 -29.26 3.02 -36.88
C LEU A 283 -28.21 2.40 -37.79
N GLU A 284 -26.95 2.76 -37.54
CA GLU A 284 -25.81 2.33 -38.35
C GLU A 284 -25.08 1.11 -37.73
N ALA A 285 -24.11 0.57 -38.47
CA ALA A 285 -23.25 -0.48 -37.95
C ALA A 285 -22.37 0.06 -36.81
N PRO A 286 -22.14 -0.69 -35.72
CA PRO A 286 -22.53 -2.09 -35.54
C PRO A 286 -23.92 -2.31 -34.92
N LEU A 287 -24.64 -1.26 -34.55
CA LEU A 287 -25.91 -1.33 -33.81
C LEU A 287 -27.07 -1.95 -34.63
N ASN A 288 -26.96 -1.95 -35.96
CA ASN A 288 -27.94 -2.57 -36.86
C ASN A 288 -27.68 -4.08 -37.15
N ASP A 289 -26.65 -4.70 -36.56
CA ASP A 289 -26.29 -6.11 -36.78
C ASP A 289 -26.33 -6.90 -35.47
N ALA A 290 -27.34 -7.76 -35.31
CA ALA A 290 -27.52 -8.60 -34.13
C ALA A 290 -26.34 -9.55 -33.86
N LYS A 291 -25.63 -10.03 -34.90
CA LYS A 291 -24.49 -10.93 -34.71
C LYS A 291 -23.30 -10.17 -34.12
N ARG A 292 -23.06 -8.94 -34.60
CA ARG A 292 -22.00 -8.08 -34.06
C ARG A 292 -22.28 -7.69 -32.62
N LEU A 293 -23.52 -7.31 -32.31
CA LEU A 293 -23.93 -6.99 -30.94
C LEU A 293 -23.67 -8.15 -29.98
N LYS A 294 -23.99 -9.40 -30.35
CA LYS A 294 -23.65 -10.57 -29.53
C LYS A 294 -22.14 -10.78 -29.33
N THR A 295 -21.31 -10.40 -30.30
CA THR A 295 -19.85 -10.43 -30.14
C THR A 295 -19.40 -9.33 -29.18
N ILE A 296 -19.97 -8.13 -29.29
CA ILE A 296 -19.68 -7.00 -28.40
C ILE A 296 -20.11 -7.29 -26.96
N GLU A 297 -21.25 -7.95 -26.74
CA GLU A 297 -21.69 -8.39 -25.41
C GLU A 297 -20.66 -9.30 -24.75
N LYS A 298 -20.11 -10.26 -25.51
CA LYS A 298 -19.05 -11.17 -25.03
C LYS A 298 -17.74 -10.43 -24.78
N ASP A 299 -17.38 -9.49 -25.66
CA ASP A 299 -16.21 -8.64 -25.51
C ASP A 299 -16.28 -7.84 -24.20
N PHE A 300 -17.45 -7.29 -23.86
CA PHE A 300 -17.66 -6.61 -22.57
C PHE A 300 -17.50 -7.55 -21.38
N GLN A 301 -18.06 -8.77 -21.45
CA GLN A 301 -17.89 -9.78 -20.39
C GLN A 301 -16.41 -10.17 -20.22
N ASP A 302 -15.66 -10.30 -21.31
CA ASP A 302 -14.23 -10.59 -21.29
C ASP A 302 -13.41 -9.40 -20.76
N TYR A 303 -13.75 -8.18 -21.16
CA TYR A 303 -13.17 -6.94 -20.63
C TYR A 303 -13.34 -6.86 -19.10
N ILE A 304 -14.56 -7.08 -18.60
CA ILE A 304 -14.82 -7.16 -17.17
C ILE A 304 -13.97 -8.28 -16.56
N TYR A 305 -14.02 -9.50 -17.08
CA TYR A 305 -13.27 -10.61 -16.50
C TYR A 305 -11.77 -10.34 -16.38
N HIS A 306 -11.18 -9.66 -17.36
CA HIS A 306 -9.75 -9.33 -17.37
C HIS A 306 -9.39 -8.09 -16.53
N GLY A 307 -10.28 -7.10 -16.41
CA GLY A 307 -10.05 -5.86 -15.67
C GLY A 307 -10.62 -5.84 -14.25
N ALA A 308 -11.52 -6.74 -13.91
CA ALA A 308 -12.32 -6.69 -12.68
C ALA A 308 -11.65 -7.39 -11.49
N GLY A 309 -10.33 -7.32 -11.32
CA GLY A 309 -9.72 -7.75 -10.07
C GLY A 309 -10.18 -6.85 -8.92
N LEU A 310 -10.92 -7.38 -7.95
CA LEU A 310 -11.29 -6.61 -6.75
C LEU A 310 -10.08 -6.56 -5.83
N LYS A 311 -9.47 -5.37 -5.75
CA LYS A 311 -8.35 -5.10 -4.85
C LYS A 311 -8.87 -4.83 -3.45
N ILE A 312 -8.34 -5.54 -2.48
CA ILE A 312 -8.76 -5.47 -1.08
C ILE A 312 -7.51 -5.43 -0.19
N PRO A 313 -7.41 -4.47 0.74
CA PRO A 313 -6.38 -4.46 1.75
C PRO A 313 -6.39 -5.75 2.59
N SER A 314 -5.22 -6.25 2.94
CA SER A 314 -5.05 -7.49 3.69
C SER A 314 -3.79 -7.43 4.54
N ASN A 315 -3.81 -8.09 5.69
CA ASN A 315 -2.63 -8.35 6.52
C ASN A 315 -2.42 -9.86 6.59
N PRO A 316 -1.47 -10.43 5.81
CA PRO A 316 -1.26 -11.88 5.75
C PRO A 316 -0.77 -12.49 7.07
N ALA A 317 -0.01 -11.73 7.86
CA ALA A 317 0.54 -12.18 9.14
C ALA A 317 -0.56 -12.35 10.19
N LEU A 318 -1.48 -11.37 10.27
CA LEU A 318 -2.67 -11.41 11.12
C LEU A 318 -3.80 -12.28 10.53
N LYS A 319 -3.71 -12.62 9.23
CA LYS A 319 -4.71 -13.36 8.46
C LYS A 319 -6.06 -12.63 8.37
N ILE A 320 -6.00 -11.31 8.25
CA ILE A 320 -7.18 -10.43 8.14
C ILE A 320 -7.21 -9.85 6.73
N ILE A 321 -8.40 -9.76 6.16
CA ILE A 321 -8.67 -9.11 4.89
C ILE A 321 -9.82 -8.15 5.06
N ALA A 322 -9.72 -6.97 4.46
CA ALA A 322 -10.74 -5.95 4.59
C ALA A 322 -12.05 -6.42 3.95
N THR A 323 -13.16 -5.89 4.44
CA THR A 323 -14.42 -6.05 3.71
C THR A 323 -14.43 -5.06 2.53
N PRO A 324 -14.91 -5.44 1.34
CA PRO A 324 -15.02 -4.52 0.21
C PRO A 324 -15.85 -3.28 0.59
N GLY A 325 -15.26 -2.09 0.44
CA GLY A 325 -15.90 -0.80 0.77
C GLY A 325 -15.60 -0.28 2.17
N THR A 326 -14.86 -1.01 3.01
CA THR A 326 -14.37 -0.52 4.31
C THR A 326 -13.39 0.63 4.10
N ALA A 327 -13.45 1.64 4.99
CA ALA A 327 -12.48 2.73 4.98
C ALA A 327 -11.10 2.24 5.42
N GLU A 328 -10.03 2.81 4.85
CA GLU A 328 -8.65 2.42 5.16
C GLU A 328 -8.34 2.50 6.66
N ALA A 329 -8.73 3.59 7.31
CA ALA A 329 -8.56 3.77 8.76
C ALA A 329 -9.34 2.74 9.61
N GLU A 330 -10.49 2.26 9.12
CA GLU A 330 -11.25 1.23 9.83
C GLU A 330 -10.53 -0.14 9.73
N PHE A 331 -9.92 -0.43 8.58
CA PHE A 331 -9.12 -1.64 8.41
C PHE A 331 -7.81 -1.61 9.21
N GLU A 332 -7.13 -0.46 9.28
CA GLU A 332 -5.96 -0.27 10.14
C GLU A 332 -6.30 -0.56 11.61
N ASN A 333 -7.44 -0.03 12.09
CA ASN A 333 -7.90 -0.30 13.46
C ASN A 333 -8.17 -1.79 13.71
N GLN A 334 -8.77 -2.49 12.74
CA GLN A 334 -8.98 -3.94 12.84
C GLN A 334 -7.65 -4.71 12.91
N CYS A 335 -6.62 -4.27 12.18
CA CYS A 335 -5.29 -4.86 12.25
C CYS A 335 -4.63 -4.61 13.61
N ASN A 336 -4.70 -3.39 14.13
CA ASN A 336 -4.16 -3.04 15.44
C ASN A 336 -4.84 -3.83 16.57
N GLU A 337 -6.18 -3.92 16.57
CA GLU A 337 -6.93 -4.68 17.57
C GLU A 337 -6.55 -6.17 17.56
N ALA A 338 -6.40 -6.76 16.37
CA ALA A 338 -5.98 -8.15 16.27
C ALA A 338 -4.52 -8.38 16.69
N ALA A 339 -3.63 -7.43 16.41
CA ALA A 339 -2.25 -7.46 16.87
C ALA A 339 -2.17 -7.39 18.40
N ASP A 340 -2.94 -6.48 19.01
CA ASP A 340 -3.07 -6.33 20.47
C ASP A 340 -3.58 -7.61 21.14
N GLU A 341 -4.59 -8.26 20.55
CA GLU A 341 -5.12 -9.52 21.08
C GLU A 341 -4.06 -10.63 21.10
N ILE A 342 -3.26 -10.74 20.02
CA ILE A 342 -2.19 -11.74 19.93
C ILE A 342 -1.05 -11.39 20.91
N ALA A 343 -0.65 -10.12 20.97
CA ALA A 343 0.35 -9.62 21.90
C ALA A 343 -0.05 -9.91 23.36
N ALA A 344 -1.31 -9.65 23.72
CA ALA A 344 -1.82 -9.92 25.07
C ALA A 344 -1.75 -11.41 25.44
N VAL A 345 -1.91 -12.32 24.48
CA VAL A 345 -1.74 -13.77 24.72
C VAL A 345 -0.27 -14.14 24.94
N GLU A 346 0.65 -13.53 24.20
CA GLU A 346 2.10 -13.74 24.37
C GLU A 346 2.60 -13.17 25.70
N ILE A 347 2.21 -11.94 26.04
CA ILE A 347 2.52 -11.25 27.31
C ILE A 347 2.04 -12.09 28.50
N ARG A 348 0.80 -12.59 28.50
CA ARG A 348 0.30 -13.45 29.60
C ARG A 348 1.15 -14.71 29.81
N LYS A 349 1.67 -15.32 28.73
CA LYS A 349 2.57 -16.47 28.85
C LYS A 349 3.92 -16.06 29.43
N LEU A 350 4.42 -14.89 29.04
CA LEU A 350 5.67 -14.33 29.52
C LEU A 350 5.61 -13.98 31.01
N GLU A 351 4.59 -13.24 31.42
CA GLU A 351 4.31 -12.91 32.83
C GLU A 351 4.25 -14.15 33.71
N LYS A 352 3.60 -15.23 33.24
CA LYS A 352 3.54 -16.50 33.98
C LYS A 352 4.92 -17.12 34.19
N LYS A 353 5.80 -17.01 33.18
CA LYS A 353 7.19 -17.49 33.24
C LYS A 353 7.99 -16.69 34.27
N TYR A 354 7.94 -15.36 34.19
CA TYR A 354 8.67 -14.46 35.10
C TYR A 354 8.14 -14.50 36.53
N LYS A 355 6.82 -14.60 36.73
CA LYS A 355 6.21 -14.80 38.05
C LYS A 355 6.78 -16.02 38.77
N THR A 356 7.08 -17.09 38.03
CA THR A 356 7.70 -18.30 38.59
C THR A 356 9.17 -18.07 38.97
N LYS A 357 9.93 -17.34 38.16
CA LYS A 357 11.32 -16.95 38.48
C LYS A 357 11.37 -16.04 39.72
N ILE A 358 10.60 -14.95 39.70
CA ILE A 358 10.49 -13.97 40.81
C ILE A 358 10.10 -14.66 42.11
N LYS A 359 9.13 -15.59 42.07
CA LYS A 359 8.74 -16.36 43.26
C LYS A 359 9.92 -17.14 43.84
N ARG A 360 10.75 -17.79 43.01
CA ARG A 360 11.92 -18.53 43.48
C ARG A 360 12.97 -17.63 44.14
N ILE A 361 13.14 -16.40 43.66
CA ILE A 361 14.08 -15.45 44.30
C ILE A 361 13.49 -14.95 45.62
N ASN A 362 12.21 -14.56 45.63
CA ASN A 362 11.52 -14.12 46.85
C ASN A 362 11.52 -15.19 47.96
N ASP A 363 11.31 -16.46 47.59
CA ASP A 363 11.35 -17.57 48.55
C ASP A 363 12.75 -17.72 49.16
N ARG A 364 13.82 -17.49 48.37
CA ARG A 364 15.22 -17.48 48.84
C ARG A 364 15.53 -16.25 49.70
N LEU A 365 15.16 -15.06 49.25
CA LEU A 365 15.29 -13.79 49.98
C LEU A 365 14.61 -13.87 51.36
N THR A 366 13.41 -14.44 51.43
CA THR A 366 12.67 -14.59 52.69
C THR A 366 13.38 -15.55 53.64
N LYS A 367 14.06 -16.57 53.12
CA LYS A 367 14.87 -17.48 53.93
C LYS A 367 16.12 -16.76 54.46
N GLU A 368 16.82 -16.03 53.61
CA GLU A 368 18.03 -15.30 53.97
C GLU A 368 17.78 -14.18 55.00
N GLN A 369 16.64 -13.48 54.87
CA GLN A 369 16.22 -12.48 55.86
C GLN A 369 15.97 -13.09 57.26
N ARG A 370 15.56 -14.36 57.33
CA ARG A 370 15.41 -15.06 58.62
C ARG A 370 16.77 -15.45 59.18
N GLU A 371 17.68 -15.92 58.33
CA GLU A 371 19.06 -16.27 58.70
C GLU A 371 19.81 -15.04 59.25
N LEU A 372 19.72 -13.90 58.56
CA LEU A 372 20.26 -12.62 59.04
C LEU A 372 19.72 -12.24 60.43
N ALA A 373 18.42 -12.44 60.68
CA ALA A 373 17.82 -12.12 61.98
C ALA A 373 18.36 -13.02 63.10
N GLU A 374 18.60 -14.29 62.80
CA GLU A 374 19.25 -15.24 63.71
C GLU A 374 20.71 -14.84 63.99
N ASP A 375 21.47 -14.49 62.96
CA ASP A 375 22.88 -14.08 63.08
C ASP A 375 23.04 -12.76 63.84
N GLN A 376 22.12 -11.80 63.64
CA GLN A 376 22.08 -10.57 64.43
C GLN A 376 21.83 -10.86 65.92
N ALA A 377 20.96 -11.82 66.23
CA ALA A 377 20.71 -12.25 67.59
C ALA A 377 21.94 -12.96 68.20
N ASP A 378 22.61 -13.84 67.45
CA ASP A 378 23.84 -14.52 67.89
C ASP A 378 24.97 -13.50 68.14
N LEU A 379 25.20 -12.55 67.22
CA LEU A 379 26.17 -11.46 67.39
C LEU A 379 25.87 -10.64 68.65
N GLY A 380 24.59 -10.34 68.91
CA GLY A 380 24.15 -9.65 70.12
C GLY A 380 24.51 -10.43 71.39
N SER A 381 24.23 -11.74 71.40
CA SER A 381 24.57 -12.62 72.53
C SER A 381 26.08 -12.69 72.77
N ARG A 382 26.88 -12.83 71.70
CA ARG A 382 28.35 -12.92 71.77
C ARG A 382 28.99 -11.61 72.22
N LYS A 383 28.43 -10.46 71.86
CA LYS A 383 28.86 -9.14 72.39
C LYS A 383 28.64 -9.02 73.90
N VAL A 384 27.49 -9.50 74.41
CA VAL A 384 27.21 -9.51 75.85
C VAL A 384 28.19 -10.43 76.58
N GLU A 385 28.52 -11.60 76.04
CA GLU A 385 29.51 -12.51 76.64
C GLU A 385 30.94 -11.93 76.65
N GLU A 386 31.34 -11.22 75.61
CA GLU A 386 32.63 -10.51 75.53
C GLU A 386 32.71 -9.41 76.61
N PHE A 387 31.64 -8.63 76.80
CA PHE A 387 31.55 -7.58 77.83
C PHE A 387 31.47 -8.13 79.27
N ALA A 388 30.71 -9.19 79.51
CA ALA A 388 30.58 -9.81 80.83
C ALA A 388 31.93 -10.33 81.35
N THR A 389 32.76 -10.90 80.48
CA THR A 389 34.12 -11.33 80.87
C THR A 389 35.10 -10.17 81.04
N LEU A 390 34.86 -9.02 80.41
CA LEU A 390 35.61 -7.79 80.66
C LEU A 390 35.27 -7.20 82.04
N ALA A 391 34.00 -7.29 82.46
CA ALA A 391 33.54 -6.88 83.80
C ALA A 391 34.03 -7.81 84.93
N GLU A 392 34.09 -9.13 84.72
CA GLU A 392 34.69 -10.08 85.68
C GLU A 392 36.16 -9.77 85.98
N ASN A 393 36.92 -9.32 84.97
CA ASN A 393 38.33 -8.98 85.14
C ASN A 393 38.57 -7.66 85.91
N VAL A 394 37.56 -6.78 85.98
CA VAL A 394 37.64 -5.51 86.73
C VAL A 394 37.18 -5.68 88.20
N ILE A 395 36.27 -6.62 88.46
CA ILE A 395 35.81 -6.93 89.83
C ILE A 395 36.83 -7.80 90.60
N GLY A 396 37.68 -8.57 89.91
CA GLY A 396 38.72 -9.42 90.51
C GLY A 396 39.95 -8.70 91.10
N LEU A 397 40.07 -7.38 90.96
CA LEU A 397 41.23 -6.61 91.46
C LEU A 397 41.12 -6.17 92.94
N PHE A 398 40.01 -6.49 93.63
CA PHE A 398 39.80 -6.11 95.04
C PHE A 398 39.71 -7.27 96.05
N SER A 399 39.76 -8.55 95.62
CA SER A 399 39.82 -9.69 96.55
C SER A 399 41.08 -10.52 96.35
N GLY A 400 42.06 -10.35 97.24
CA GLY A 400 43.32 -11.06 97.21
C GLY A 400 43.15 -12.57 97.40
N SER A 401 43.35 -13.34 96.32
CA SER A 401 43.66 -14.77 96.39
C SER A 401 44.38 -15.19 95.11
N ARG A 402 45.57 -15.76 95.27
CA ARG A 402 46.48 -16.17 94.19
C ARG A 402 45.97 -17.45 93.52
N SER A 403 45.63 -17.38 92.24
CA SER A 403 45.54 -18.57 91.38
C SER A 403 46.11 -18.27 90.00
N SER A 404 47.30 -18.80 89.74
CA SER A 404 48.04 -18.69 88.48
C SER A 404 47.58 -19.78 87.50
N ARG A 405 46.50 -19.53 86.74
CA ARG A 405 46.19 -20.24 85.48
C ARG A 405 44.97 -19.57 84.83
N ARG A 406 45.21 -18.83 83.74
CA ARG A 406 44.36 -18.64 82.54
C ARG A 406 44.66 -17.28 81.92
N ILE A 407 45.58 -17.26 80.97
CA ILE A 407 45.72 -16.19 79.99
C ILE A 407 45.69 -16.90 78.62
N SER A 408 44.51 -17.01 78.02
CA SER A 408 44.34 -17.33 76.58
C SER A 408 42.89 -17.23 76.07
N THR A 409 41.87 -17.07 76.92
CA THR A 409 40.46 -17.10 76.51
C THR A 409 39.94 -15.82 75.84
N SER A 410 40.64 -14.68 75.96
CA SER A 410 40.19 -13.41 75.35
C SER A 410 40.36 -13.37 73.83
N LEU A 411 41.36 -14.05 73.27
CA LEU A 411 41.58 -14.10 71.81
C LEU A 411 40.55 -15.00 71.10
N THR A 412 40.16 -16.11 71.73
CA THR A 412 39.16 -17.05 71.17
C THR A 412 37.77 -16.43 71.12
N LYS A 413 37.36 -15.69 72.16
CA LYS A 413 36.05 -15.01 72.20
C LYS A 413 35.97 -13.86 71.20
N ARG A 414 37.03 -13.06 71.07
CA ARG A 414 37.11 -11.99 70.06
C ARG A 414 37.03 -12.53 68.63
N ARG A 415 37.63 -13.71 68.37
CA ARG A 415 37.47 -14.44 67.10
C ARG A 415 36.03 -14.89 66.87
N MET A 416 35.31 -15.29 67.92
CA MET A 416 33.91 -15.72 67.83
C MET A 416 32.95 -14.56 67.55
N THR A 417 33.18 -13.39 68.16
CA THR A 417 32.45 -12.15 67.84
C THR A 417 32.77 -11.67 66.43
N SER A 418 34.04 -11.74 66.02
CA SER A 418 34.47 -11.39 64.67
C SER A 418 33.85 -12.30 63.62
N LYS A 419 33.71 -13.60 63.90
CA LYS A 419 33.04 -14.55 63.01
C LYS A 419 31.55 -14.23 62.90
N ALA A 420 30.83 -14.08 64.01
CA ALA A 420 29.41 -13.74 63.99
C ALA A 420 29.13 -12.38 63.31
N LYS A 421 30.10 -11.45 63.35
CA LYS A 421 30.00 -10.20 62.59
C LYS A 421 30.13 -10.45 61.08
N ALA A 422 31.08 -11.30 60.67
CA ALA A 422 31.26 -11.65 59.27
C ALA A 422 30.04 -12.42 58.72
N ASP A 423 29.43 -13.31 59.51
CA ASP A 423 28.22 -14.04 59.13
C ASP A 423 27.05 -13.07 58.84
N VAL A 424 26.86 -12.04 59.69
CA VAL A 424 25.87 -10.96 59.44
C VAL A 424 26.16 -10.15 58.16
N GLU A 425 27.43 -9.87 57.88
CA GLU A 425 27.86 -9.12 56.69
C GLU A 425 27.61 -9.96 55.42
N GLU A 426 27.92 -11.25 55.45
CA GLU A 426 27.65 -12.19 54.34
C GLU A 426 26.15 -12.27 54.01
N SER A 427 25.26 -12.44 55.01
CA SER A 427 23.81 -12.47 54.74
C SER A 427 23.28 -11.12 54.23
N GLN A 428 23.88 -9.99 54.62
CA GLN A 428 23.51 -8.67 54.07
C GLN A 428 23.86 -8.59 52.58
N ASP A 429 25.06 -9.00 52.21
CA ASP A 429 25.52 -9.01 50.81
C ASP A 429 24.64 -9.94 49.94
N VAL A 430 24.30 -11.13 50.44
CA VAL A 430 23.41 -12.08 49.72
C VAL A 430 21.99 -11.53 49.55
N ILE A 431 21.47 -10.81 50.56
CA ILE A 431 20.17 -10.13 50.45
C ILE A 431 20.22 -9.04 49.38
N GLU A 432 21.30 -8.26 49.34
CA GLU A 432 21.51 -7.23 48.31
C GLU A 432 21.55 -7.86 46.91
N ASP A 433 22.29 -8.96 46.73
CA ASP A 433 22.35 -9.70 45.47
C ASP A 433 20.95 -10.21 45.02
N PHE A 434 20.14 -10.77 45.93
CA PHE A 434 18.79 -11.21 45.61
C PHE A 434 17.84 -10.05 45.28
N MET A 435 18.01 -8.89 45.93
CA MET A 435 17.24 -7.68 45.60
C MET A 435 17.60 -7.19 44.20
N GLN A 436 18.89 -7.17 43.85
CA GLN A 436 19.36 -6.83 42.51
C GLN A 436 18.81 -7.81 41.46
N GLU A 437 18.89 -9.13 41.71
CA GLU A 437 18.35 -10.15 40.80
C GLU A 437 16.82 -9.99 40.57
N LEU A 438 16.07 -9.56 41.60
CA LEU A 438 14.65 -9.26 41.47
C LEU A 438 14.36 -8.04 40.60
N ASP A 439 15.14 -6.98 40.76
CA ASP A 439 14.99 -5.75 39.97
C ASP A 439 15.41 -5.97 38.52
N ASP A 440 16.49 -6.71 38.29
CA ASP A 440 16.93 -7.14 36.95
C ASP A 440 15.84 -7.96 36.26
N LEU A 441 15.26 -8.97 36.93
CA LEU A 441 14.17 -9.78 36.37
C LEU A 441 12.91 -8.96 36.05
N ARG A 442 12.63 -7.89 36.80
CA ARG A 442 11.50 -6.99 36.54
C ARG A 442 11.79 -6.08 35.34
N ALA A 443 13.02 -5.58 35.23
CA ALA A 443 13.46 -4.78 34.10
C ALA A 443 13.45 -5.61 32.81
N GLU A 444 13.97 -6.84 32.84
CA GLU A 444 13.91 -7.79 31.73
C GLU A 444 12.47 -8.08 31.30
N LEU A 445 11.55 -8.33 32.24
CA LEU A 445 10.14 -8.54 31.92
C LEU A 445 9.53 -7.32 31.23
N ALA A 446 9.79 -6.11 31.72
CA ALA A 446 9.28 -4.89 31.12
C ALA A 446 9.81 -4.71 29.69
N GLN A 447 11.11 -4.90 29.49
CA GLN A 447 11.74 -4.82 28.17
C GLN A 447 11.17 -5.86 27.20
N GLU A 448 11.04 -7.12 27.61
CA GLU A 448 10.47 -8.16 26.75
C GLU A 448 9.00 -7.90 26.40
N ILE A 449 8.22 -7.28 27.30
CA ILE A 449 6.84 -6.85 26.99
C ILE A 449 6.83 -5.75 25.93
N ASP A 450 7.69 -4.74 26.08
CA ASP A 450 7.83 -3.66 25.10
C ASP A 450 8.25 -4.21 23.73
N GLU A 451 9.20 -5.15 23.69
CA GLU A 451 9.63 -5.83 22.45
C GLU A 451 8.50 -6.65 21.80
N ILE A 452 7.57 -7.21 22.58
CA ILE A 452 6.38 -7.89 22.05
C ILE A 452 5.43 -6.85 21.44
N HIS A 453 5.16 -5.74 22.12
CA HIS A 453 4.32 -4.66 21.58
C HIS A 453 4.89 -4.11 20.28
N ASP A 454 6.15 -3.68 20.28
CA ASP A 454 6.82 -3.13 19.10
C ASP A 454 6.75 -4.10 17.91
N ARG A 455 6.96 -5.40 18.15
CA ARG A 455 6.88 -6.41 17.11
C ARG A 455 5.48 -6.51 16.49
N TRP A 456 4.44 -6.56 17.32
CA TRP A 456 3.07 -6.72 16.85
C TRP A 456 2.52 -5.43 16.22
N ASP A 457 2.95 -4.25 16.69
CA ASP A 457 2.66 -2.97 16.06
C ASP A 457 3.25 -2.89 14.65
N GLN A 458 4.50 -3.34 14.46
CA GLN A 458 5.08 -3.41 13.11
C GLN A 458 4.30 -4.37 12.21
N VAL A 459 3.91 -5.53 12.73
CA VAL A 459 3.11 -6.50 11.98
C VAL A 459 1.75 -5.93 11.59
N ALA A 460 1.11 -5.13 12.45
CA ALA A 460 -0.18 -4.50 12.14
C ALA A 460 -0.10 -3.53 10.95
N LEU A 461 1.05 -2.87 10.77
CA LEU A 461 1.33 -1.94 9.67
C LEU A 461 1.67 -2.62 8.34
N GLU A 462 1.92 -3.94 8.32
CA GLU A 462 2.22 -4.72 7.11
C GLU A 462 0.94 -4.98 6.28
N ILE A 463 0.36 -3.91 5.74
CA ILE A 463 -0.83 -3.97 4.89
C ILE A 463 -0.44 -4.14 3.42
N GLU A 464 -0.97 -5.18 2.78
CA GLU A 464 -0.77 -5.52 1.38
C GLU A 464 -2.09 -5.56 0.61
N GLU A 465 -2.05 -5.34 -0.71
CA GLU A 465 -3.22 -5.52 -1.58
C GLU A 465 -3.37 -6.98 -2.03
N THR A 466 -4.48 -7.62 -1.65
CA THR A 466 -4.91 -8.91 -2.23
C THR A 466 -5.91 -8.66 -3.34
N VAL A 467 -5.72 -9.34 -4.49
CA VAL A 467 -6.63 -9.25 -5.64
C VAL A 467 -7.54 -10.47 -5.68
N ILE A 468 -8.86 -10.24 -5.64
CA ILE A 468 -9.88 -11.27 -5.82
C ILE A 468 -10.41 -11.17 -7.25
N ALA A 469 -10.03 -12.15 -8.08
CA ALA A 469 -10.55 -12.26 -9.43
C ALA A 469 -11.96 -12.88 -9.43
N PRO A 470 -12.90 -12.35 -10.24
CA PRO A 470 -14.21 -12.94 -10.39
C PRO A 470 -14.12 -14.17 -11.31
N PHE A 471 -15.09 -15.07 -11.20
CA PHE A 471 -15.27 -16.13 -12.20
C PHE A 471 -16.14 -15.62 -13.35
N LYS A 472 -15.88 -16.03 -14.60
CA LYS A 472 -16.74 -15.68 -15.75
C LYS A 472 -18.22 -16.02 -15.52
N LYS A 473 -18.50 -17.15 -14.87
CA LYS A 473 -19.87 -17.58 -14.52
C LYS A 473 -20.59 -16.67 -13.51
N ASN A 474 -19.85 -15.79 -12.83
CA ASN A 474 -20.36 -14.85 -11.83
C ASN A 474 -20.53 -13.42 -12.43
N ILE A 475 -20.32 -13.26 -13.73
CA ILE A 475 -20.61 -12.02 -14.45
C ILE A 475 -21.99 -12.20 -15.08
N ARG A 476 -22.97 -11.42 -14.63
CA ARG A 476 -24.33 -11.43 -15.17
C ARG A 476 -24.55 -10.11 -15.89
N VAL A 477 -24.89 -10.16 -17.17
CA VAL A 477 -25.29 -8.98 -17.93
C VAL A 477 -26.77 -8.73 -17.68
N ASP A 478 -27.10 -7.58 -17.09
CA ASP A 478 -28.46 -7.20 -16.69
C ASP A 478 -29.13 -6.32 -17.74
N LEU A 479 -28.35 -5.42 -18.37
CA LEU A 479 -28.79 -4.60 -19.49
C LEU A 479 -27.84 -4.80 -20.66
N PHE A 480 -28.40 -5.09 -21.83
CA PHE A 480 -27.64 -5.09 -23.08
C PHE A 480 -28.57 -4.77 -24.24
N GLY A 481 -28.24 -3.74 -25.01
CA GLY A 481 -29.05 -3.38 -26.17
C GLY A 481 -28.76 -2.00 -26.74
N VAL A 482 -29.67 -1.54 -27.60
CA VAL A 482 -29.61 -0.19 -28.17
C VAL A 482 -30.37 0.75 -27.26
N ALA A 483 -29.67 1.75 -26.72
CA ALA A 483 -30.29 2.85 -25.99
C ALA A 483 -30.47 4.06 -26.90
N TRP A 484 -31.68 4.60 -26.92
CA TRP A 484 -32.01 5.87 -27.55
C TRP A 484 -31.72 6.98 -26.56
N THR A 485 -30.64 7.73 -26.81
CA THR A 485 -30.16 8.84 -25.99
C THR A 485 -30.81 10.14 -26.46
N PRO A 486 -31.48 10.93 -25.60
CA PRO A 486 -32.15 12.15 -26.00
C PRO A 486 -31.14 13.30 -26.21
N TYR A 487 -31.35 14.08 -27.27
CA TYR A 487 -30.59 15.25 -27.67
C TYR A 487 -31.56 16.37 -28.08
N TRP A 488 -31.30 17.58 -27.61
CA TRP A 488 -31.94 18.79 -28.09
C TRP A 488 -31.25 19.27 -29.37
N ARG A 489 -32.02 19.40 -30.45
CA ARG A 489 -31.58 20.13 -31.64
C ARG A 489 -31.87 21.60 -31.44
N VAL A 490 -30.83 22.42 -31.53
CA VAL A 490 -30.93 23.87 -31.38
C VAL A 490 -30.18 24.55 -32.51
N LYS A 491 -30.70 25.68 -32.99
CA LYS A 491 -30.01 26.54 -33.94
C LYS A 491 -29.47 27.76 -33.21
N VAL A 492 -28.15 27.95 -33.25
CA VAL A 492 -27.45 29.09 -32.66
C VAL A 492 -26.79 29.88 -33.79
N GLY A 493 -27.39 31.01 -34.16
CA GLY A 493 -27.02 31.74 -35.37
C GLY A 493 -27.32 30.92 -36.63
N GLU A 494 -26.31 30.64 -37.46
CA GLU A 494 -26.44 29.79 -38.66
C GLU A 494 -26.06 28.32 -38.42
N LYS A 495 -25.69 27.94 -37.18
CA LYS A 495 -25.23 26.58 -36.87
C LYS A 495 -26.31 25.79 -36.15
N ASP A 496 -26.58 24.60 -36.66
CA ASP A 496 -27.36 23.58 -35.96
C ASP A 496 -26.43 22.81 -35.01
N LEU A 497 -26.82 22.73 -33.74
CA LEU A 497 -26.10 22.03 -32.68
C LEU A 497 -26.99 20.95 -32.08
N GLU A 498 -26.37 19.84 -31.70
CA GLU A 498 -26.96 18.75 -30.93
C GLU A 498 -26.44 18.83 -29.49
N LEU A 499 -27.34 19.05 -28.53
CA LEU A 499 -26.99 19.15 -27.11
C LEU A 499 -27.64 18.00 -26.34
N PRO A 500 -26.95 17.31 -25.42
CA PRO A 500 -27.51 16.16 -24.72
C PRO A 500 -28.69 16.55 -23.82
N GLY A 501 -29.78 15.80 -23.92
CA GLY A 501 -30.95 15.85 -23.04
C GLY A 501 -30.85 14.88 -21.85
N TYR A 502 -29.77 14.12 -21.78
CA TYR A 502 -29.45 13.17 -20.71
C TYR A 502 -28.00 13.35 -20.26
N GLY A 503 -27.76 13.29 -18.95
CA GLY A 503 -26.42 13.42 -18.35
C GLY A 503 -26.39 12.75 -16.99
N GLU A 504 -25.25 12.17 -16.63
CA GLU A 504 -25.08 11.54 -15.32
C GLU A 504 -24.87 12.59 -14.23
N GLY A 505 -25.64 12.50 -13.14
CA GLY A 505 -25.49 13.36 -11.96
C GLY A 505 -26.75 14.13 -11.57
N LEU A 506 -27.85 13.42 -11.30
CA LEU A 506 -28.91 13.89 -10.40
C LEU A 506 -28.87 13.09 -9.09
#